data_AF-A0A068RBN8-F1
#
_entry.id   AF-A0A068RBN8-F1
#
_cell.length_a   1.000
_cell.length_b   1.000
_cell.length_c   1.000
_cell.angle_alpha   90.00
_cell.angle_beta   90.00
_cell.angle_gamma   90.00
#
_symmetry.space_group_name_H-M   'P 1'
#
loop_
_entity.id
_entity.type
_entity.pdbx_description
1 polymer ?
#
loop_
_entity_poly.entity_id
_entity_poly.type
_entity_poly.pdbx_seq_one_letter_code
_entity_poly.pdbx_strand_id
1 'polypeptide(L)' 'MEGISITKLLVITVLVILLFGTRKLRTLGADLGAALKGFKKALGDDSTPPVANNSTKIQSAQQQSGEKKNV' A
#
# COMPACT_ATOMS: atom_id res chain seq x y z
N MET A 1 19.73 18.13 -27.27
CA MET A 1 19.30 18.01 -25.86
C MET A 1 18.92 16.57 -25.62
N GLU A 2 19.79 15.78 -24.99
CA GLU A 2 19.43 14.42 -24.59
C GLU A 2 18.45 14.48 -23.42
N GLY A 3 17.16 14.39 -23.72
CA GLY A 3 16.12 14.33 -22.69
C GLY A 3 16.20 13.03 -21.87
N ILE A 4 15.67 13.07 -20.66
CA ILE A 4 15.43 11.86 -19.87
C ILE A 4 14.35 11.05 -20.59
N SER A 5 14.77 10.01 -21.30
CA SER A 5 13.87 9.06 -21.95
C SER A 5 13.34 8.04 -20.95
N ILE A 6 12.10 7.60 -21.14
CA ILE A 6 11.43 6.57 -20.33
C ILE A 6 12.31 5.31 -20.18
N THR A 7 13.04 4.92 -21.22
CA THR A 7 13.97 3.78 -21.20
C THR A 7 15.08 3.96 -20.16
N LYS A 8 15.62 5.18 -20.02
CA LYS A 8 16.67 5.47 -19.02
C LYS A 8 16.12 5.35 -17.60
N LEU A 9 14.88 5.78 -17.39
CA LEU A 9 14.21 5.73 -16.09
C LEU A 9 13.93 4.29 -15.62
N LEU A 10 13.60 3.40 -16.57
CA LEU A 10 13.44 1.96 -16.33
C LEU A 10 14.74 1.29 -15.88
N VAL A 11 15.85 1.59 -16.57
CA VAL A 11 17.18 1.06 -16.20
C VAL A 11 17.59 1.51 -14.80
N ILE A 12 17.38 2.78 -14.47
CA ILE A 12 17.66 3.32 -13.13
C ILE A 12 16.79 2.63 -12.07
N THR A 13 15.51 2.41 -12.37
CA THR A 13 14.58 1.75 -11.44
C THR A 13 15.03 0.33 -11.10
N VAL A 14 15.48 -0.43 -12.09
CA VAL A 14 16.02 -1.78 -11.88
C VAL A 14 17.25 -1.74 -10.96
N LEU A 15 18.19 -0.82 -11.20
CA LEU A 15 19.36 -0.61 -10.35
C LEU A 15 18.97 -0.29 -8.90
N VAL A 16 18.03 0.62 -8.70
CA VAL A 16 17.54 0.99 -7.35
C VAL A 16 16.90 -0.22 -6.66
N ILE A 17 16.13 -1.04 -7.37
CA ILE A 17 15.55 -2.27 -6.82
C ILE A 17 16.63 -3.28 -6.44
N LEU A 18 17.69 -3.43 -7.23
CA LEU A 18 18.79 -4.35 -6.91
C LEU A 18 19.60 -3.87 -5.70
N LEU A 19 19.84 -2.56 -5.56
CA LEU A 19 20.62 -2.01 -4.45
C LEU A 19 19.85 -2.01 -3.12
N PHE A 20 18.60 -1.57 -3.13
CA PHE A 20 17.80 -1.41 -1.92
C PHE A 20 16.90 -2.61 -1.63
N GLY A 21 16.71 -3.50 -2.60
CA GLY A 21 15.72 -4.57 -2.54
C GLY A 21 14.28 -4.07 -2.67
N THR A 22 13.37 -4.96 -3.07
CA THR A 22 11.94 -4.63 -3.19
C THR A 22 11.25 -4.39 -1.83
N ARG A 23 11.81 -4.92 -0.74
CA ARG A 23 11.23 -4.82 0.61
C ARG A 23 11.20 -3.38 1.12
N LYS A 24 12.32 -2.66 1.04
CA LYS A 24 12.45 -1.26 1.48
C LYS A 24 11.70 -0.31 0.54
N LEU A 25 11.77 -0.57 -0.77
CA LEU A 25 11.03 0.20 -1.77
C LEU A 25 9.51 0.05 -1.62
N ARG A 26 9.02 -1.13 -1.22
CA ARG A 26 7.59 -1.34 -0.98
C ARG A 26 7.09 -0.57 0.22
N THR A 27 7.82 -0.55 1.34
CA THR A 27 7.39 0.17 2.54
C THR A 27 7.40 1.68 2.29
N LEU A 28 8.51 2.21 1.74
CA LEU A 28 8.61 3.63 1.41
C LEU A 28 7.64 4.05 0.30
N GLY A 29 7.45 3.20 -0.70
CA GLY A 29 6.50 3.43 -1.78
C GLY A 29 5.04 3.37 -1.33
N ALA A 30 4.71 2.57 -0.32
CA ALA A 30 3.37 2.56 0.28
C ALA A 30 3.07 3.87 1.01
N ASP A 31 4.03 4.38 1.79
CA ASP A 31 3.89 5.64 2.53
C ASP A 31 3.78 6.84 1.58
N LEU A 32 4.70 6.93 0.60
CA LEU A 32 4.67 7.97 -0.43
C LEU A 32 3.42 7.85 -1.33
N GLY A 33 3.03 6.62 -1.68
CA GLY A 33 1.85 6.34 -2.46
C GLY A 33 0.56 6.75 -1.76
N ALA A 34 0.46 6.57 -0.43
CA ALA A 34 -0.67 7.02 0.36
C ALA A 34 -0.81 8.55 0.35
N ALA A 35 0.31 9.27 0.51
CA ALA A 35 0.33 10.74 0.44
C ALA A 35 -0.07 11.25 -0.96
N LEU A 36 0.47 10.64 -2.03
CA LEU A 36 0.12 10.99 -3.40
C LEU A 36 -1.31 10.61 -3.77
N LYS A 37 -1.88 9.56 -3.17
CA LYS A 37 -3.29 9.17 -3.35
C LYS A 37 -4.23 10.24 -2.81
N GLY A 38 -3.94 10.81 -1.63
CA GLY A 38 -4.67 11.95 -1.07
C GLY A 38 -4.56 13.20 -1.95
N PHE A 39 -3.37 13.48 -2.48
CA PHE A 39 -3.14 14.59 -3.41
C PHE A 39 -3.93 14.43 -4.72
N LYS A 40 -3.90 13.25 -5.35
CA LYS A 40 -4.69 12.96 -6.57
C LYS A 40 -6.20 13.04 -6.31
N LYS A 41 -6.63 12.58 -5.14
CA LYS A 41 -8.04 12.65 -4.70
C LYS A 41 -8.51 14.09 -4.54
N ALA A 42 -7.68 14.96 -3.96
CA ALA A 42 -7.97 16.39 -3.81
C ALA A 42 -7.89 17.16 -5.14
N LEU A 43 -7.06 16.70 -6.09
CA LEU A 43 -6.96 17.31 -7.42
C LEU A 43 -8.09 16.91 -8.39
N GLY A 44 -8.94 15.94 -8.05
CA GLY A 44 -9.93 15.37 -8.97
C GLY A 44 -11.24 14.99 -8.28
N ASP A 45 -11.91 16.00 -7.73
CA ASP A 45 -13.01 15.83 -6.76
C ASP A 45 -14.15 14.88 -7.20
N ASP A 46 -14.58 14.08 -6.21
CA ASP A 46 -15.92 13.52 -5.96
C ASP A 46 -16.65 12.44 -6.80
N SER A 47 -15.98 11.40 -7.33
CA SER A 47 -16.76 10.22 -7.81
C SER A 47 -16.13 8.83 -7.67
N THR A 48 -15.41 8.56 -6.57
CA THR A 48 -15.06 7.16 -6.25
C THR A 48 -14.86 6.96 -4.74
N PRO A 49 -15.71 6.16 -4.07
CA PRO A 49 -15.52 5.84 -2.66
C PRO A 49 -14.20 5.08 -2.45
N PRO A 50 -13.52 5.28 -1.30
CA PRO A 50 -12.23 4.66 -1.06
C PRO A 50 -12.39 3.15 -0.85
N VAL A 51 -11.89 2.36 -1.80
CA VAL A 51 -11.53 0.95 -1.54
C VAL A 51 -10.35 0.93 -0.58
N ALA A 52 -10.66 0.92 0.71
CA ALA A 52 -9.76 0.61 1.80
C ALA A 52 -9.80 -0.91 2.03
N ASN A 53 -9.03 -1.65 1.24
CA ASN A 53 -8.76 -3.05 1.51
C ASN A 53 -7.39 -3.17 2.19
N ASN A 54 -7.42 -3.78 3.38
CA ASN A 54 -6.29 -4.34 4.14
C ASN A 54 -5.56 -3.44 5.13
N SER A 55 -6.27 -3.02 6.18
CA SER A 55 -5.71 -3.13 7.53
C SER A 55 -6.09 -4.51 8.08
N THR A 56 -5.17 -5.45 7.91
CA THR A 56 -4.81 -6.49 8.87
C THR A 56 -5.92 -6.90 9.85
N LYS A 57 -6.63 -7.95 9.45
CA LYS A 57 -7.40 -8.84 10.31
C LYS A 57 -6.46 -9.46 11.36
N ILE A 58 -6.26 -8.79 12.49
CA ILE A 58 -5.81 -9.40 13.75
C ILE A 58 -6.92 -9.14 14.77
N GLN A 59 -8.00 -9.89 14.61
CA GLN A 59 -8.79 -10.37 15.74
C GLN A 59 -8.68 -11.89 15.70
N SER A 60 -7.52 -12.37 16.13
CA SER A 60 -7.35 -13.72 16.63
C SER A 60 -8.08 -13.83 17.96
N ALA A 61 -9.06 -14.73 18.00
CA ALA A 61 -9.47 -15.59 19.11
C ALA A 61 -9.37 -15.02 20.55
N GLN A 62 -10.51 -14.85 21.21
CA GLN A 62 -10.92 -15.65 22.39
C GLN A 62 -12.10 -14.99 23.13
N GLN A 63 -13.33 -15.40 22.79
CA GLN A 63 -14.43 -15.41 23.78
C GLN A 63 -15.47 -16.47 23.42
N GLN A 64 -15.18 -17.68 23.91
CA GLN A 64 -16.12 -18.56 24.61
C GLN A 64 -17.41 -18.96 23.87
N SER A 65 -17.27 -19.96 23.00
CA SER A 65 -18.31 -20.97 22.75
C SER A 65 -18.09 -22.15 23.71
N GLY A 66 -19.17 -22.60 24.37
CA GLY A 66 -19.22 -23.71 25.32
C GLY A 66 -20.15 -23.37 26.49
N GLU A 67 -21.47 -23.51 26.34
CA GLU A 67 -22.22 -24.76 26.60
C GLU A 67 -22.09 -25.24 28.07
N LYS A 68 -23.24 -25.24 28.77
CA LYS A 68 -23.69 -26.01 29.96
C LYS A 68 -24.27 -25.07 31.01
N LYS A 69 -25.41 -25.30 31.67
CA LYS A 69 -26.46 -26.31 31.65
C LYS A 69 -27.41 -25.86 32.77
N ASN A 70 -28.70 -25.74 32.47
CA ASN A 70 -29.86 -25.90 33.36
C ASN A 70 -29.65 -25.82 34.89
N VAL A 71 -30.27 -24.83 35.54
CA VAL A 71 -30.92 -24.92 36.86
C VAL A 71 -32.08 -23.93 36.92
#